data_AF-B1A2V0-F1
#
_entry.id   AF-B1A2V0-F1
#
_cell.length_a   1.000
_cell.length_b   1.000
_cell.length_c   1.000
_cell.angle_alpha   90.00
_cell.angle_beta   90.00
_cell.angle_gamma   90.00
#
_symmetry.space_group_name_H-M   'P 1'
#
loop_
_entity.id
_entity.type
_entity.pdbx_description
1 polymer ?
#
loop_
_entity_poly.entity_id
_entity_poly.type
_entity_poly.pdbx_seq_one_letter_code
_entity_poly.pdbx_strand_id
1 'polypeptide(L)'
;GGRMMKQKRQREEQDSRNGEASSTELRAPTLWTSPLVIKHNKKNSPALSLTAEQMVSALLEAEPPIVYSEYDPNRPFNEASMMTLLTN
;
A
#
# COMPACT_ATOMS: atom_id res chain seq x y z
N GLY A 1 35.12 -35.12 -12.21
CA GLY A 1 35.15 -33.66 -12.49
C GLY A 1 33.71 -33.20 -12.67
N GLY A 2 33.30 -31.97 -12.37
CA GLY A 2 34.01 -30.76 -11.97
C GLY A 2 33.21 -30.00 -10.91
N ARG A 3 33.81 -28.93 -10.43
CA ARG A 3 33.60 -28.32 -9.11
C ARG A 3 32.53 -27.23 -9.20
N MET A 4 31.70 -27.10 -8.17
CA MET A 4 30.71 -26.01 -8.05
C MET A 4 31.43 -24.65 -8.09
N MET A 5 31.04 -23.77 -9.02
CA MET A 5 31.51 -22.37 -9.03
C MET A 5 30.74 -21.56 -8.00
N LYS A 6 31.44 -21.04 -6.99
CA LYS A 6 30.91 -20.04 -6.06
C LYS A 6 30.96 -18.67 -6.75
N GLN A 7 29.80 -18.08 -7.04
CA GLN A 7 29.74 -16.70 -7.52
C GLN A 7 30.10 -15.73 -6.38
N LYS A 8 31.30 -15.15 -6.47
CA LYS A 8 31.74 -14.00 -5.68
C LYS A 8 31.05 -12.76 -6.27
N ARG A 9 29.99 -12.24 -5.65
CA ARG A 9 29.49 -10.89 -5.98
C ARG A 9 30.41 -9.87 -5.31
N GLN A 10 31.13 -9.16 -6.15
CA GLN A 10 32.01 -8.04 -5.81
C GLN A 10 31.15 -6.84 -5.41
N ARG A 11 31.57 -6.16 -4.35
CA ARG A 11 31.02 -4.88 -3.85
C ARG A 11 31.65 -3.72 -4.63
N GLU A 12 30.97 -2.57 -4.57
CA GLU A 12 31.31 -1.21 -5.05
C GLU A 12 30.93 -0.93 -6.51
N GLU A 13 29.90 -0.13 -6.77
CA GLU A 13 29.69 1.34 -6.59
C GLU A 13 29.86 2.03 -7.95
N GLN A 14 29.07 3.09 -8.19
CA GLN A 14 29.00 3.93 -9.41
C GLN A 14 28.29 3.29 -10.62
N ASP A 15 27.48 3.98 -11.43
CA ASP A 15 26.86 5.31 -11.41
C ASP A 15 25.87 5.29 -12.60
N SER A 16 24.80 6.07 -12.54
CA SER A 16 24.07 6.64 -13.69
C SER A 16 23.81 5.80 -14.96
N ARG A 17 22.55 5.41 -15.18
CA ARG A 17 21.70 5.86 -16.33
C ARG A 17 20.48 4.96 -16.53
N ASN A 18 19.31 5.56 -16.36
CA ASN A 18 18.10 5.44 -17.19
C ASN A 18 17.87 4.12 -17.95
N GLY A 19 16.83 3.38 -17.56
CA GLY A 19 16.34 2.22 -18.31
C GLY A 19 14.98 1.76 -17.80
N GLU A 20 13.93 2.31 -18.41
CA GLU A 20 12.56 1.80 -18.54
C GLU A 20 12.07 0.67 -17.63
N ALA A 21 11.15 1.06 -16.75
CA ALA A 21 9.79 0.50 -16.69
C ALA A 21 9.64 -1.01 -16.94
N SER A 22 10.11 -1.84 -16.00
CA SER A 22 9.48 -3.13 -15.77
C SER A 22 8.15 -2.87 -15.05
N SER A 23 7.10 -2.71 -15.86
CA SER A 23 5.70 -2.69 -15.47
C SER A 23 5.33 -4.01 -14.80
N THR A 24 5.63 -4.11 -13.51
CA THR A 24 4.93 -4.99 -12.59
C THR A 24 4.40 -4.10 -11.48
N GLU A 25 3.35 -3.35 -11.79
CA GLU A 25 2.42 -2.89 -10.76
C GLU A 25 1.76 -4.14 -10.16
N LEU A 26 2.51 -4.85 -9.30
CA LEU A 26 1.89 -5.53 -8.19
C LEU A 26 1.16 -4.40 -7.46
N ARG A 27 -0.16 -4.33 -7.64
CA ARG A 27 -1.06 -3.48 -6.88
C ARG A 27 -0.82 -3.78 -5.42
N ALA A 28 0.15 -3.07 -4.84
CA ALA A 28 0.39 -3.05 -3.43
C ALA A 28 -0.96 -2.66 -2.81
N PRO A 29 -1.43 -3.37 -1.77
CA PRO A 29 -2.48 -2.83 -0.95
C PRO A 29 -1.84 -1.66 -0.21
N THR A 30 -1.74 -0.50 -0.86
CA THR A 30 -1.46 0.78 -0.20
C THR A 30 -2.73 1.22 0.52
N LEU A 31 -3.32 0.30 1.25
CA LEU A 31 -4.40 0.55 2.17
C LEU A 31 -3.68 0.63 3.53
N TRP A 32 -3.17 1.82 3.85
CA TRP A 32 -2.87 2.27 5.22
C TRP A 32 -1.54 1.87 5.90
N THR A 33 -0.49 1.46 5.19
CA THR A 33 0.83 1.16 5.83
C THR A 33 2.02 1.86 5.18
N SER A 34 1.91 3.17 4.96
CA SER A 34 3.11 3.99 5.04
C SER A 34 2.88 4.96 6.19
N PRO A 35 3.66 4.91 7.29
CA PRO A 35 3.85 6.09 8.09
C PRO A 35 4.54 7.06 7.13
N LEU A 36 3.74 7.85 6.43
CA LEU A 36 4.24 9.04 5.76
C LEU A 36 4.94 9.78 6.90
N VAL A 37 6.26 9.77 6.86
CA VAL A 37 7.08 10.65 7.69
C VAL A 37 6.81 12.06 7.16
N ILE A 38 5.61 12.55 7.46
CA ILE A 38 5.17 13.91 7.20
C ILE A 38 6.13 14.70 8.06
N LYS A 39 7.16 15.26 7.42
CA LYS A 39 8.15 16.15 8.02
C LYS A 39 7.38 17.39 8.43
N HIS A 40 6.69 17.29 9.55
CA HIS A 40 5.79 18.30 10.04
C HIS A 40 6.65 19.47 10.51
N ASN A 41 6.44 20.64 9.93
CA ASN A 41 6.82 21.87 10.61
C ASN A 41 5.91 21.93 11.85
N LYS A 42 6.44 21.51 13.02
CA LYS A 42 5.66 21.23 14.25
C LYS A 42 4.83 22.42 14.75
N LYS A 43 5.13 23.62 14.28
CA LYS A 43 4.50 24.87 14.70
C LYS A 43 3.20 25.21 13.98
N ASN A 44 2.74 24.42 12.99
CA ASN A 44 1.58 24.78 12.17
C ASN A 44 0.65 23.59 11.81
N SER A 45 0.73 22.45 12.51
CA SER A 45 -0.14 21.32 12.17
C SER A 45 -1.58 21.59 12.54
N PRO A 46 -2.53 21.53 11.59
CA PRO A 46 -3.95 21.62 11.91
C PRO A 46 -4.38 20.53 12.90
N ALA A 47 -3.79 19.33 12.80
CA ALA A 47 -4.08 18.20 13.68
C ALA A 47 -3.60 18.41 15.12
N LEU A 48 -2.54 19.19 15.34
CA LEU A 48 -2.01 19.45 16.70
C LEU A 48 -2.80 20.54 17.44
N SER A 49 -3.62 21.32 16.75
CA SER A 49 -4.45 22.38 17.33
C SER A 49 -5.89 21.96 17.64
N LEU A 50 -6.31 20.75 17.24
CA LEU A 50 -7.68 20.29 17.45
C LEU A 50 -7.92 19.96 18.93
N THR A 51 -9.08 20.35 19.43
CA THR A 51 -9.60 19.78 20.69
C THR A 51 -10.00 18.32 20.46
N ALA A 52 -10.15 17.55 21.54
CA ALA A 52 -10.59 16.16 21.46
C ALA A 52 -11.93 16.03 20.70
N GLU A 53 -12.88 16.91 20.98
CA GLU A 53 -14.20 16.94 20.32
C GLU A 53 -14.04 17.15 18.81
N GLN A 54 -13.24 18.14 18.40
CA GLN A 54 -13.01 18.46 16.99
C GLN A 54 -12.30 17.31 16.26
N MET A 55 -11.37 16.64 16.93
CA MET A 55 -10.70 15.46 16.38
C MET A 55 -11.69 14.31 16.19
N VAL A 56 -12.55 14.04 17.17
CA VAL A 56 -13.59 13.00 17.05
C VAL A 56 -14.56 13.34 15.92
N SER A 57 -15.07 14.57 15.86
CA SER A 57 -15.96 15.00 14.78
C SER A 57 -15.31 14.86 13.41
N ALA A 58 -14.06 15.31 13.26
CA ALA A 58 -13.33 15.20 12.00
C ALA A 58 -13.10 13.73 11.57
N LEU A 59 -12.86 12.83 12.53
CA LEU A 59 -12.71 11.40 12.24
C LEU A 59 -14.04 10.74 11.84
N LEU A 60 -15.16 11.14 12.46
CA LEU A 60 -16.49 10.62 12.12
C LEU A 60 -16.96 11.12 10.75
N GLU A 61 -16.74 12.41 10.45
CA GLU A 61 -17.08 12.98 9.14
C GLU A 61 -16.23 12.40 8.01
N ALA A 62 -15.03 11.92 8.32
CA ALA A 62 -14.11 11.32 7.36
C ALA A 62 -14.35 9.80 7.15
N GLU A 63 -15.43 9.21 7.69
CA GLU A 63 -15.76 7.81 7.46
C GLU A 63 -16.03 7.57 5.96
N PRO A 64 -15.37 6.58 5.32
CA PRO A 64 -15.62 6.29 3.92
C PRO A 64 -17.04 5.77 3.70
N PRO A 65 -17.64 6.00 2.53
CA PRO A 65 -18.96 5.47 2.23
C PRO A 65 -18.94 3.93 2.21
N ILE A 66 -20.04 3.33 2.66
CA ILE A 66 -20.23 1.87 2.56
C ILE A 66 -20.35 1.50 1.08
N VAL A 67 -19.50 0.59 0.63
CA VAL A 67 -19.56 -0.01 -0.71
C VAL A 67 -20.07 -1.43 -0.57
N TYR A 68 -21.09 -1.78 -1.35
CA TYR A 68 -21.62 -3.13 -1.40
C TYR A 68 -20.84 -3.97 -2.40
N SER A 69 -20.70 -5.25 -2.10
CA SER A 69 -20.08 -6.20 -3.01
C SER A 69 -21.08 -6.63 -4.09
N GLU A 70 -20.57 -7.01 -5.26
CA GLU A 70 -21.33 -7.58 -6.38
C GLU A 70 -21.67 -9.07 -6.13
N TYR A 71 -22.02 -9.41 -4.89
CA TYR A 71 -22.27 -10.79 -4.48
C TYR A 71 -23.55 -11.33 -5.14
N ASP A 72 -23.41 -12.44 -5.86
CA ASP A 72 -24.51 -13.23 -6.40
C ASP A 72 -24.69 -14.52 -5.57
N PRO A 73 -25.80 -14.67 -4.82
CA PRO A 73 -26.06 -15.85 -4.00
C PRO A 73 -26.30 -17.14 -4.80
N ASN A 74 -26.56 -17.04 -6.11
CA ASN A 74 -26.76 -18.21 -6.96
C ASN A 74 -25.43 -18.79 -7.46
N ARG A 75 -24.33 -18.06 -7.29
CA ARG A 75 -23.00 -18.49 -7.73
C ARG A 75 -22.26 -19.20 -6.58
N PRO A 76 -21.84 -20.46 -6.76
CA PRO A 76 -21.10 -21.17 -5.71
C PRO A 76 -19.73 -20.53 -5.47
N PHE A 77 -19.30 -20.51 -4.21
CA PHE A 77 -17.97 -20.04 -3.85
C PHE A 77 -16.89 -21.07 -4.18
N ASN A 78 -15.96 -20.65 -5.02
CA ASN A 78 -14.64 -21.24 -5.17
C ASN A 78 -13.55 -20.17 -4.95
N GLU A 79 -12.29 -20.58 -4.86
CA GLU A 79 -11.14 -19.70 -4.60
C GLU A 79 -11.12 -18.50 -5.55
N ALA A 80 -11.23 -18.74 -6.86
CA ALA A 80 -11.22 -17.67 -7.86
C ALA A 80 -12.38 -16.69 -7.69
N SER A 81 -13.60 -17.18 -7.44
CA SER A 81 -14.78 -16.33 -7.23
C SER A 81 -14.71 -15.52 -5.93
N MET A 82 -14.16 -16.10 -4.86
CA MET A 82 -13.99 -15.42 -3.57
C MET A 82 -12.93 -14.33 -3.69
N MET A 83 -11.77 -14.66 -4.29
CA MET A 83 -10.71 -13.69 -4.52
C MET A 83 -11.22 -12.52 -5.36
N THR A 84 -11.90 -12.82 -6.46
CA THR A 84 -12.51 -11.79 -7.32
C THR A 84 -13.47 -10.89 -6.54
N LEU A 85 -14.37 -11.46 -5.72
CA LEU A 85 -15.32 -10.69 -4.92
C LEU A 85 -14.64 -9.77 -3.88
N LEU A 86 -13.51 -10.20 -3.32
CA LEU A 86 -12.79 -9.48 -2.26
C LEU A 86 -11.75 -8.48 -2.78
N THR A 87 -11.35 -8.56 -4.05
CA THR A 87 -10.31 -7.70 -4.63
C THR A 87 -10.79 -6.68 -5.65
N ASN A 88 -12.06 -6.77 -6.08
CA ASN A 88 -12.67 -5.81 -7.00
C ASN A 88 -13.13 -4.54 -6.28
#